data_AF-A0A2E4PIA5-F1
#
_entry.id   AF-A0A2E4PIA5-F1
#
_cell.length_a   1.000
_cell.length_b   1.000
_cell.length_c   1.000
_cell.angle_alpha   90.00
_cell.angle_beta   90.00
_cell.angle_gamma   90.00
#
_symmetry.space_group_name_H-M   'P 1'
#
loop_
_entity.id
_entity.type
_entity.pdbx_description
1 polymer ?
#
loop_
_entity_poly.entity_id
_entity_poly.type
_entity_poly.pdbx_seq_one_letter_code
_entity_poly.pdbx_strand_id
1 'polypeptide(L)'
;MISETINEKLSENNVIKSETKKKPRINSTSKSTSKSKETVSLDKDLNLKPQSKKHFRDFYEEKKPSSAIEFNTVAIYYLAEILEVSNINQNHIYTCYKEVSKKAPNAFLQSLRDTASKNGYIDTSNVNDLKIPLRGKNFVEHDLPKKIKVKNV
;
A
#
# COMPACT_ATOMS: atom_id res chain seq x y z
N MET A 1 52.17 26.72 17.65
CA MET A 1 52.69 26.95 16.27
C MET A 1 51.79 26.21 15.32
N ILE A 2 51.37 26.92 14.28
CA ILE A 2 50.16 26.73 13.48
C ILE A 2 50.55 25.99 12.19
N SER A 3 49.78 24.99 11.77
CA SER A 3 49.53 24.48 10.39
C SER A 3 48.57 23.28 10.58
N GLU A 4 47.50 23.01 9.84
CA GLU A 4 47.20 23.13 8.40
C GLU A 4 45.67 23.36 8.26
N THR A 5 45.24 24.47 7.69
CA THR A 5 44.84 24.64 6.27
C THR A 5 43.49 24.03 5.92
N ILE A 6 42.49 24.92 6.03
CA ILE A 6 41.15 24.93 5.45
C ILE A 6 41.21 24.67 3.94
N ASN A 7 40.29 23.86 3.42
CA ASN A 7 40.02 23.82 1.99
C ASN A 7 38.51 23.85 1.70
N GLU A 8 38.02 25.07 1.54
CA GLU A 8 36.74 25.43 0.95
C GLU A 8 37.01 25.91 -0.47
N LYS A 9 36.45 25.25 -1.49
CA LYS A 9 36.20 25.86 -2.80
C LYS A 9 34.94 25.28 -3.44
N LEU A 10 33.96 26.16 -3.58
CA LEU A 10 32.94 26.13 -4.62
C LEU A 10 33.61 26.18 -6.00
N SER A 11 33.04 25.51 -7.01
CA SER A 11 32.58 26.23 -8.21
C SER A 11 31.71 25.34 -9.08
N GLU A 12 30.60 25.94 -9.48
CA GLU A 12 29.60 25.47 -10.42
C GLU A 12 30.11 25.39 -11.87
N ASN A 13 29.28 24.75 -12.69
CA ASN A 13 29.10 24.96 -14.14
C ASN A 13 30.15 24.37 -15.09
N ASN A 14 29.80 23.24 -15.71
CA ASN A 14 30.34 22.89 -17.02
C ASN A 14 29.26 22.31 -17.95
N VAL A 15 28.75 23.20 -18.79
CA VAL A 15 28.44 23.03 -20.22
C VAL A 15 27.50 21.89 -20.65
N ILE A 16 26.26 22.32 -20.93
CA ILE A 16 25.35 21.68 -21.88
C ILE A 16 25.84 22.00 -23.29
N LYS A 17 26.14 20.97 -24.12
CA LYS A 17 25.71 20.81 -25.54
C LYS A 17 26.48 19.66 -26.23
N SER A 18 25.76 18.64 -26.73
CA SER A 18 25.93 18.08 -28.10
C SER A 18 25.17 16.75 -28.31
N GLU A 19 24.15 16.82 -29.15
CA GLU A 19 23.87 15.98 -30.32
C GLU A 19 23.98 14.43 -30.22
N THR A 20 22.80 13.80 -30.23
CA THR A 20 22.40 12.65 -31.08
C THR A 20 23.49 11.69 -31.57
N LYS A 21 23.61 10.53 -30.89
CA LYS A 21 23.85 9.22 -31.55
C LYS A 21 23.14 8.09 -30.79
N LYS A 22 22.29 7.36 -31.51
CA LYS A 22 21.55 6.17 -31.06
C LYS A 22 22.53 5.13 -30.49
N LYS A 23 22.37 4.76 -29.22
CA LYS A 23 22.98 3.56 -28.62
C LYS A 23 21.95 2.42 -28.60
N PRO A 24 22.36 1.16 -28.82
CA PRO A 24 21.44 0.04 -28.91
C PRO A 24 20.73 -0.14 -27.56
N ARG A 25 19.40 -0.28 -27.63
CA ARG A 25 18.53 -0.64 -26.52
C ARG A 25 19.03 -1.97 -25.97
N ILE A 26 19.67 -1.93 -24.81
CA ILE A 26 19.88 -3.11 -23.98
C ILE A 26 18.48 -3.64 -23.70
N ASN A 27 18.07 -4.66 -24.44
CA ASN A 27 16.96 -5.49 -24.02
C ASN A 27 17.43 -6.17 -22.74
N SER A 28 17.19 -5.52 -21.60
CA SER A 28 17.19 -6.20 -20.33
C SER A 28 16.12 -7.26 -20.46
N THR A 29 16.54 -8.48 -20.78
CA THR A 29 15.76 -9.69 -20.60
C THR A 29 15.33 -9.65 -19.15
N SER A 30 14.09 -9.22 -18.91
CA SER A 30 13.46 -9.27 -17.61
C SER A 30 13.45 -10.75 -17.27
N LYS A 31 14.40 -11.15 -16.43
CA LYS A 31 14.45 -12.48 -15.84
C LYS A 31 13.09 -12.65 -15.18
N SER A 32 12.23 -13.46 -15.79
CA SER A 32 10.92 -13.76 -15.25
C SER A 32 11.17 -14.52 -13.97
N THR A 33 11.21 -13.78 -12.86
CA THR A 33 11.15 -14.37 -11.54
C THR A 33 9.82 -15.09 -11.50
N SER A 34 9.88 -16.43 -11.55
CA SER A 34 8.75 -17.32 -11.38
C SER A 34 7.97 -16.82 -10.16
N LYS A 35 6.76 -16.33 -10.42
CA LYS A 35 5.92 -15.72 -9.40
C LYS A 35 5.47 -16.85 -8.48
N SER A 36 6.19 -17.01 -7.37
CA SER A 36 5.83 -17.95 -6.31
C SER A 36 4.36 -17.70 -5.96
N LYS A 37 3.51 -18.72 -6.08
CA LYS A 37 2.09 -18.63 -5.73
C LYS A 37 2.02 -18.23 -4.25
N GLU A 38 1.52 -17.03 -3.99
CA GLU A 38 1.30 -16.55 -2.63
C GLU A 38 0.24 -17.46 -1.97
N THR A 39 0.64 -18.18 -0.93
CA THR A 39 -0.26 -19.05 -0.15
C THR A 39 -1.04 -18.19 0.84
N VAL A 40 -2.17 -17.65 0.37
CA VAL A 40 -3.10 -16.92 1.24
C VAL A 40 -4.23 -17.88 1.63
N SER A 41 -4.44 -18.07 2.93
CA SER A 41 -5.48 -18.94 3.46
C SER A 41 -6.60 -18.10 4.07
N LEU A 42 -7.85 -18.57 3.92
CA LEU A 42 -8.98 -17.92 4.56
C LEU A 42 -8.93 -18.21 6.05
N ASP A 43 -9.10 -17.17 6.86
CA ASP A 43 -9.15 -17.30 8.30
C ASP A 43 -10.58 -17.69 8.71
N LYS A 44 -10.74 -18.87 9.33
CA LYS A 44 -12.06 -19.40 9.70
C LYS A 44 -12.52 -18.90 11.07
N ASP A 45 -11.60 -18.39 11.89
CA ASP A 45 -11.86 -17.90 13.24
C ASP A 45 -12.13 -16.39 13.27
N LEU A 46 -11.93 -15.70 12.14
CA LEU A 46 -12.16 -14.26 12.05
C LEU A 46 -13.65 -13.93 11.97
N ASN A 47 -14.18 -13.43 13.09
CA ASN A 47 -15.55 -12.96 13.16
C ASN A 47 -15.69 -11.54 12.60
N LEU A 48 -15.85 -11.43 11.26
CA LEU A 48 -16.10 -10.17 10.54
C LEU A 48 -17.51 -9.61 10.78
N LYS A 49 -18.36 -10.32 11.54
CA LYS A 49 -19.74 -9.94 11.89
C LYS A 49 -19.95 -10.04 13.41
N PRO A 50 -19.23 -9.27 14.23
CA PRO A 50 -19.59 -9.17 15.63
C PRO A 50 -21.03 -8.61 15.72
N GLN A 51 -21.92 -9.24 16.48
CA GLN A 51 -23.30 -8.77 16.64
C GLN A 51 -23.40 -7.36 17.26
N SER A 52 -22.31 -6.83 17.82
CA SER A 52 -22.27 -5.55 18.52
C SER A 52 -21.50 -4.43 17.81
N LYS A 53 -20.86 -4.68 16.64
CA LYS A 53 -20.12 -3.63 15.91
C LYS A 53 -20.59 -3.53 14.44
N LYS A 54 -20.35 -2.39 13.79
CA LYS A 54 -20.69 -2.16 12.36
C LYS A 54 -20.12 -3.28 11.51
N HIS A 55 -20.88 -3.83 10.56
CA HIS A 55 -20.36 -4.85 9.66
C HIS A 55 -19.30 -4.27 8.72
N PHE A 56 -18.29 -5.06 8.35
CA PHE A 56 -17.27 -4.63 7.39
C PHE A 56 -17.88 -4.18 6.06
N ARG A 57 -18.94 -4.85 5.63
CA ARG A 57 -19.67 -4.53 4.40
C ARG A 57 -20.29 -3.13 4.45
N ASP A 58 -20.92 -2.76 5.55
CA ASP A 58 -21.49 -1.42 5.73
C ASP A 58 -20.40 -0.35 5.70
N PHE A 59 -19.28 -0.61 6.38
CA PHE A 59 -18.13 0.31 6.39
C PHE A 59 -17.49 0.46 5.01
N TYR A 60 -17.38 -0.64 4.27
CA TYR A 60 -16.92 -0.66 2.88
C TYR A 60 -17.86 0.13 1.96
N GLU A 61 -19.18 -0.01 2.12
CA GLU A 61 -20.19 0.72 1.35
C GLU A 61 -20.24 2.21 1.70
N GLU A 62 -19.94 2.58 2.95
CA GLU A 62 -19.82 3.97 3.40
C GLU A 62 -18.58 4.65 2.77
N LYS A 63 -17.44 3.97 2.80
CA LYS A 63 -16.14 4.52 2.36
C LYS A 63 -15.86 4.35 0.86
N LYS A 64 -16.54 3.43 0.18
CA LYS A 64 -16.45 3.15 -1.27
C LYS A 64 -15.03 3.19 -1.83
N PRO A 65 -14.08 2.38 -1.32
CA PRO A 65 -12.71 2.39 -1.83
C PRO A 65 -12.68 1.94 -3.30
N SER A 66 -12.06 2.77 -4.14
CA SER A 66 -12.02 2.59 -5.59
C SER A 66 -10.86 1.69 -6.01
N SER A 67 -9.72 1.82 -5.33
CA SER A 67 -8.50 1.03 -5.61
C SER A 67 -8.26 -0.09 -4.59
N ALA A 68 -7.47 -1.09 -4.98
CA ALA A 68 -6.99 -2.14 -4.06
C ALA A 68 -6.17 -1.55 -2.90
N ILE A 69 -5.42 -0.47 -3.14
CA ILE A 69 -4.63 0.25 -2.11
C ILE A 69 -5.56 0.81 -1.03
N GLU A 70 -6.64 1.46 -1.46
CA GLU A 70 -7.64 2.04 -0.57
C GLU A 70 -8.39 0.93 0.17
N PHE A 71 -8.72 -0.16 -0.53
CA PHE A 71 -9.34 -1.32 0.07
C PHE A 71 -8.50 -1.92 1.18
N ASN A 72 -7.21 -2.17 0.94
CA ASN A 72 -6.30 -2.73 1.94
C ASN A 72 -6.23 -1.84 3.18
N THR A 73 -6.17 -0.52 2.97
CA THR A 73 -6.14 0.45 4.06
C THR A 73 -7.42 0.41 4.89
N VAL A 74 -8.59 0.42 4.23
CA VAL A 74 -9.92 0.32 4.89
C VAL A 74 -10.06 -1.01 5.65
N ALA A 75 -9.61 -2.12 5.07
CA ALA A 75 -9.66 -3.43 5.71
C ALA A 75 -8.81 -3.50 6.97
N ILE A 76 -7.55 -3.02 6.90
CA ILE A 76 -6.65 -3.00 8.07
C ILE A 76 -7.18 -2.02 9.13
N TYR A 77 -7.66 -0.84 8.73
CA TYR A 77 -8.29 0.10 9.64
C TYR A 77 -9.46 -0.54 10.40
N TYR A 78 -10.36 -1.20 9.67
CA TYR A 78 -11.52 -1.84 10.29
C TYR A 78 -11.10 -2.95 11.26
N LEU A 79 -10.13 -3.78 10.89
CA LEU A 79 -9.63 -4.84 11.77
C LEU A 79 -8.96 -4.27 13.03
N ALA A 80 -8.18 -3.20 12.89
CA ALA A 80 -7.41 -2.60 13.98
C ALA A 80 -8.27 -1.72 14.91
N GLU A 81 -9.14 -0.86 14.37
CA GLU A 81 -9.89 0.13 15.14
C GLU A 81 -11.29 -0.35 15.51
N ILE A 82 -11.96 -1.04 14.59
CA ILE A 82 -13.34 -1.50 14.84
C ILE A 82 -13.30 -2.85 15.53
N LEU A 83 -12.59 -3.83 14.99
CA LEU A 83 -12.52 -5.16 15.62
C LEU A 83 -11.46 -5.26 16.73
N GLU A 84 -10.56 -4.28 16.85
CA GLU A 84 -9.48 -4.27 17.85
C GLU A 84 -8.63 -5.55 17.81
N VAL A 85 -8.51 -6.14 16.63
CA VAL A 85 -7.73 -7.36 16.40
C VAL A 85 -6.26 -7.02 16.44
N SER A 86 -5.55 -7.63 17.38
CA SER A 86 -4.09 -7.58 17.45
C SER A 86 -3.48 -8.66 16.55
N ASN A 87 -2.31 -8.42 15.96
CA ASN A 87 -1.63 -9.33 15.01
C ASN A 87 -2.41 -9.53 13.71
N ILE A 88 -2.64 -8.44 12.97
CA ILE A 88 -3.38 -8.51 11.71
C ILE A 88 -2.50 -9.17 10.63
N ASN A 89 -2.86 -10.38 10.23
CA ASN A 89 -2.23 -11.11 9.14
C ASN A 89 -2.85 -10.80 7.77
N GLN A 90 -2.08 -11.10 6.71
CA GLN A 90 -2.56 -11.10 5.31
C GLN A 90 -3.86 -11.92 5.10
N ASN A 91 -4.01 -13.03 5.84
CA ASN A 91 -5.17 -13.91 5.76
C ASN A 91 -6.46 -13.22 6.19
N HIS A 92 -6.40 -12.34 7.20
CA HIS A 92 -7.57 -11.59 7.65
C HIS A 92 -8.05 -10.62 6.57
N ILE A 93 -7.13 -9.91 5.93
CA ILE A 93 -7.46 -8.97 4.86
C ILE A 93 -8.00 -9.70 3.63
N TYR A 94 -7.48 -10.89 3.31
CA TYR A 94 -8.03 -11.73 2.27
C TYR A 94 -9.46 -12.19 2.59
N THR A 95 -9.74 -12.47 3.86
CA THR A 95 -11.10 -12.80 4.32
C THR A 95 -12.02 -11.58 4.15
N CYS A 96 -11.55 -10.36 4.44
CA CYS A 96 -12.31 -9.13 4.14
C CYS A 96 -12.66 -9.00 2.65
N TYR A 97 -11.75 -9.34 1.73
CA TYR A 97 -12.03 -9.37 0.28
C TYR A 97 -13.17 -10.34 -0.07
N LYS A 98 -13.17 -11.53 0.55
CA LYS A 98 -14.19 -12.56 0.33
C LYS A 98 -15.54 -12.14 0.89
N GLU A 99 -15.58 -11.48 2.03
CA GLU A 99 -16.82 -10.98 2.65
C GLU A 99 -17.56 -9.97 1.77
N VAL A 100 -16.83 -9.08 1.09
CA VAL A 100 -17.42 -8.11 0.14
C VAL A 100 -17.55 -8.68 -1.28
N SER A 101 -17.33 -9.99 -1.48
CA SER A 101 -17.31 -10.65 -2.79
C SER A 101 -16.42 -9.95 -3.84
N LYS A 102 -15.36 -9.28 -3.40
CA LYS A 102 -14.42 -8.56 -4.27
C LYS A 102 -13.25 -9.46 -4.63
N LYS A 103 -12.83 -9.42 -5.90
CA LYS A 103 -11.67 -10.19 -6.35
C LYS A 103 -10.40 -9.62 -5.73
N ALA A 104 -9.73 -10.43 -4.91
CA ALA A 104 -8.41 -10.11 -4.41
C ALA A 104 -7.40 -10.02 -5.59
N PRO A 105 -6.44 -9.08 -5.57
CA PRO A 105 -5.39 -9.01 -6.57
C PRO A 105 -4.61 -10.32 -6.68
N ASN A 106 -4.18 -10.69 -7.88
CA ASN A 106 -3.31 -11.86 -8.11
C ASN A 106 -1.97 -11.76 -7.36
N ALA A 107 -1.52 -10.54 -7.06
CA ALA A 107 -0.33 -10.25 -6.29
C ALA A 107 -0.74 -9.49 -5.04
N PHE A 108 -1.28 -10.22 -4.06
CA PHE A 108 -1.92 -9.67 -2.89
C PHE A 108 -0.90 -9.07 -1.93
N LEU A 109 0.18 -9.82 -1.62
CA LEU A 109 1.28 -9.29 -0.80
C LEU A 109 1.95 -8.11 -1.48
N GLN A 110 2.06 -8.14 -2.82
CA GLN A 110 2.57 -6.98 -3.55
C GLN A 110 1.64 -5.77 -3.43
N SER A 111 0.32 -5.97 -3.51
CA SER A 111 -0.63 -4.87 -3.30
C SER A 111 -0.52 -4.26 -1.90
N LEU A 112 -0.27 -5.08 -0.87
CA LEU A 112 -0.02 -4.61 0.50
C LEU A 112 1.28 -3.81 0.57
N ARG A 113 2.39 -4.36 0.06
CA ARG A 113 3.68 -3.66 0.02
C ARG A 113 3.63 -2.36 -0.77
N ASP A 114 2.91 -2.34 -1.88
CA ASP A 114 2.69 -1.11 -2.66
C ASP A 114 1.89 -0.07 -1.87
N THR A 115 0.91 -0.50 -1.08
CA THR A 115 0.11 0.39 -0.21
C THR A 115 0.99 1.03 0.86
N ALA A 116 1.92 0.26 1.45
CA ALA A 116 2.90 0.77 2.40
C ALA A 116 3.92 1.71 1.72
N SER A 117 4.55 1.25 0.64
CA SER A 117 5.67 1.96 0.00
C SER A 117 5.25 3.24 -0.72
N LYS A 118 4.15 3.20 -1.48
CA LYS A 118 3.72 4.34 -2.32
C LYS A 118 2.99 5.41 -1.52
N ASN A 119 2.22 5.02 -0.52
CA ASN A 119 1.28 5.91 0.17
C ASN A 119 1.59 6.06 1.66
N GLY A 120 2.30 5.11 2.29
CA GLY A 120 2.54 5.11 3.73
C GLY A 120 1.26 4.95 4.54
N TYR A 121 0.23 4.32 3.97
CA TYR A 121 -1.08 4.17 4.63
C TYR A 121 -1.14 2.97 5.56
N ILE A 122 -0.30 1.98 5.33
CA ILE A 122 -0.20 0.78 6.15
C ILE A 122 1.27 0.50 6.43
N ASP A 123 1.52 -0.18 7.54
CA ASP A 123 2.83 -0.67 7.89
C ASP A 123 2.91 -2.17 7.61
N THR A 124 3.76 -2.53 6.66
CA THR A 124 4.04 -3.92 6.27
C THR A 124 5.40 -4.41 6.76
N SER A 125 5.99 -3.77 7.77
CA SER A 125 7.28 -4.18 8.35
C SER A 125 7.24 -5.63 8.81
N ASN A 126 6.11 -6.07 9.35
CA ASN A 126 5.82 -7.48 9.62
C ASN A 126 4.58 -7.91 8.82
N VAL A 127 4.74 -8.91 7.95
CA VAL A 127 3.63 -9.43 7.13
C VAL A 127 2.54 -10.14 7.94
N ASN A 128 2.88 -10.56 9.16
CA ASN A 128 1.98 -11.22 10.09
C ASN A 128 1.42 -10.29 11.18
N ASP A 129 1.93 -9.05 11.26
CA ASP A 129 1.48 -8.03 12.21
C ASP A 129 1.38 -6.69 11.49
N LEU A 130 0.38 -6.61 10.61
CA LEU A 130 0.11 -5.42 9.81
C LEU A 130 -0.54 -4.36 10.68
N LYS A 131 0.04 -3.16 10.65
CA LYS A 131 -0.44 -2.03 11.45
C LYS A 131 -0.92 -0.91 10.55
N ILE A 132 -1.81 -0.10 11.10
CA ILE A 132 -2.21 1.14 10.45
C ILE A 132 -1.57 2.35 11.16
N PRO A 133 -0.61 3.04 10.51
CA PRO A 133 -0.08 4.28 11.03
C PRO A 133 -1.12 5.39 11.01
N LEU A 134 -0.87 6.48 11.74
CA LEU A 134 -1.75 7.65 11.84
C LEU A 134 -2.18 8.18 10.46
N ARG A 135 -1.27 8.16 9.49
CA ARG A 135 -1.56 8.59 8.10
C ARG A 135 -2.66 7.76 7.45
N GLY A 136 -2.67 6.45 7.66
CA GLY A 136 -3.71 5.55 7.16
C GLY A 136 -5.04 5.80 7.83
N LYS A 137 -5.04 6.01 9.16
CA LYS A 137 -6.25 6.34 9.92
C LYS A 137 -6.91 7.61 9.40
N ASN A 138 -6.14 8.70 9.32
CA ASN A 138 -6.62 9.97 8.79
C ASN A 138 -7.12 9.85 7.35
N PHE A 139 -6.48 9.02 6.52
CA PHE A 139 -6.93 8.78 5.15
C PHE A 139 -8.32 8.12 5.11
N VAL A 140 -8.54 7.09 5.94
CA VAL A 140 -9.84 6.41 6.00
C VAL A 140 -10.91 7.30 6.62
N GLU A 141 -10.59 8.07 7.65
CA GLU A 141 -11.54 8.93 8.36
C GLU A 141 -11.92 10.17 7.54
N HIS A 142 -10.95 10.87 6.97
CA HIS A 142 -11.15 12.18 6.36
C HIS A 142 -11.11 12.20 4.82
N ASP A 143 -10.33 11.32 4.19
CA ASP A 143 -10.12 11.33 2.73
C ASP A 143 -11.11 10.42 1.99
N LEU A 144 -11.70 9.44 2.70
CA LEU A 144 -12.71 8.52 2.18
C LEU A 144 -14.13 8.84 2.72
N PRO A 145 -15.16 8.85 1.85
CA PRO A 145 -15.14 8.49 0.44
C PRO A 145 -14.58 9.60 -0.47
N LYS A 146 -13.69 9.24 -1.40
CA LYS A 146 -13.20 10.17 -2.41
C LYS A 146 -14.37 10.61 -3.28
N LYS A 147 -14.66 11.91 -3.28
CA LYS A 147 -15.58 12.52 -4.23
C LYS A 147 -15.09 12.18 -5.64
N ILE A 148 -15.85 11.34 -6.35
CA ILE A 148 -15.55 10.95 -7.72
C ILE A 148 -15.49 12.24 -8.52
N LYS A 149 -14.30 12.62 -9.00
CA LYS A 149 -14.16 13.72 -9.96
C LYS A 149 -14.73 13.20 -11.29
N VAL A 150 -16.02 13.45 -11.53
CA VAL A 150 -16.63 13.22 -12.84
C VAL A 150 -15.90 14.13 -13.82
N LYS A 151 -15.00 13.57 -14.63
CA LYS A 151 -14.50 14.23 -15.83
C LYS A 151 -15.66 14.19 -16.84
N ASN A 152 -16.40 15.28 -16.97
CA ASN A 152 -17.18 15.50 -18.18
C ASN A 152 -16.19 15.60 -19.34
N VAL A 153 -16.31 14.67 -20.29
CA VAL A 153 -15.69 14.72 -21.62
C VAL A 153 -16.71 15.27 -22.58
#